data_AF-A0A4Q3C850-F1
#
_entry.id   AF-A0A4Q3C850-F1
#
_cell.length_a   1.000
_cell.length_b   1.000
_cell.length_c   1.000
_cell.angle_alpha   90.00
_cell.angle_beta   90.00
_cell.angle_gamma   90.00
#
_symmetry.space_group_name_H-M   'P 1'
#
loop_
_entity.id
_entity.type
_entity.pdbx_description
1 polymer ?
#
loop_
_entity_poly.entity_id
_entity_poly.type
_entity_poly.pdbx_seq_one_letter_code
_entity_poly.pdbx_strand_id
1 'polypeptide(L)'
;MPSFITKAYHWGMDGDRFWPKLAELLPTLKQQQGVFSADAMIAWGRNLGFLDDAPFVAAWEKHADTVHERGIIWRTAVLVWAARQAIRRDGDFVECGCYAGTTMRIVLDAVPVGTREAWLYDLFEHDQVTEHAPLPEHGPQLFARVEARFAGDANVRVIKGRIPESFGQG
;
A
#
# COMPACT_ATOMS: atom_id res chain seq x y z
N MET A 1 -1.36 6.27 -24.23
CA MET A 1 -1.09 5.84 -22.84
C MET A 1 -1.65 4.45 -22.62
N PRO A 2 -0.85 3.52 -22.10
CA PRO A 2 -1.31 2.17 -21.82
C PRO A 2 -2.37 2.16 -20.71
N SER A 3 -3.26 1.18 -20.78
CA SER A 3 -4.22 0.86 -19.72
C SER A 3 -3.59 -0.15 -18.76
N PHE A 4 -4.01 -0.14 -17.49
CA PHE A 4 -3.60 -1.12 -16.48
C PHE A 4 -4.83 -1.92 -16.04
N ILE A 5 -4.95 -3.13 -16.58
CA ILE A 5 -6.03 -4.06 -16.28
C ILE A 5 -5.38 -5.38 -15.91
N THR A 6 -5.54 -5.83 -14.67
CA THR A 6 -4.88 -7.05 -14.20
C THR A 6 -5.87 -8.00 -13.55
N LYS A 7 -5.78 -9.27 -13.94
CA LYS A 7 -6.45 -10.38 -13.24
C LYS A 7 -5.57 -10.97 -12.13
N ALA A 8 -4.30 -10.57 -12.02
CA ALA A 8 -3.37 -11.16 -11.07
C ALA A 8 -3.56 -10.63 -9.65
N TYR A 9 -3.98 -9.37 -9.51
CA TYR A 9 -3.98 -8.66 -8.23
C TYR A 9 -5.35 -8.02 -7.95
N HIS A 10 -6.34 -8.86 -7.62
CA HIS A 10 -7.72 -8.44 -7.34
C HIS A 10 -8.28 -9.14 -6.11
N TRP A 11 -9.21 -8.48 -5.42
CA TRP A 11 -9.91 -9.00 -4.25
C TRP A 11 -11.31 -8.37 -4.17
N GLY A 12 -12.19 -8.97 -3.37
CA GLY A 12 -13.54 -8.43 -3.14
C GLY A 12 -14.51 -8.57 -4.32
N MET A 13 -14.21 -9.42 -5.29
CA MET A 13 -15.06 -9.69 -6.46
C MET A 13 -15.04 -11.17 -6.87
N ASP A 14 -16.12 -11.62 -7.50
CA ASP A 14 -16.20 -12.91 -8.20
C ASP A 14 -15.57 -12.77 -9.60
N GLY A 15 -14.39 -13.38 -9.79
CA GLY A 15 -13.62 -13.31 -11.03
C GLY A 15 -14.37 -13.83 -12.25
N ASP A 16 -15.04 -14.97 -12.13
CA ASP A 16 -15.70 -15.65 -13.25
C ASP A 16 -16.87 -14.81 -13.77
N ARG A 17 -17.54 -14.08 -12.87
CA ARG A 17 -18.64 -13.19 -13.24
C ARG A 17 -18.17 -11.80 -13.67
N PHE A 18 -17.12 -11.27 -13.06
CA PHE A 18 -16.67 -9.91 -13.28
C PHE A 18 -15.91 -9.73 -14.61
N TRP A 19 -14.94 -10.60 -14.89
CA TRP A 19 -14.04 -10.41 -16.04
C TRP A 19 -14.75 -10.41 -17.40
N PRO A 20 -15.76 -11.28 -17.65
CA PRO A 20 -16.56 -11.20 -18.88
C PRO A 20 -17.31 -9.87 -19.00
N LYS A 21 -17.85 -9.35 -17.89
CA LYS A 21 -18.59 -8.07 -17.88
C LYS A 21 -17.69 -6.87 -18.06
N LEU A 22 -16.48 -6.88 -17.50
CA LEU A 22 -15.50 -5.85 -17.81
C LEU A 22 -15.13 -5.90 -19.30
N ALA A 23 -14.91 -7.08 -19.88
CA ALA A 23 -14.61 -7.22 -21.31
C ALA A 23 -15.73 -6.72 -22.22
N GLU A 24 -17.00 -6.89 -21.82
CA GLU A 24 -18.17 -6.30 -22.52
C GLU A 24 -18.22 -4.77 -22.37
N LEU A 25 -17.83 -4.23 -21.22
CA LEU A 25 -17.83 -2.78 -20.94
C LEU A 25 -16.78 -2.01 -21.75
N LEU A 26 -15.54 -2.52 -21.85
CA LEU A 26 -14.41 -1.77 -22.42
C LEU A 26 -14.67 -1.21 -23.84
N PRO A 27 -15.25 -1.97 -24.79
CA PRO A 27 -15.52 -1.46 -26.14
C PRO A 27 -16.58 -0.35 -26.18
N THR A 28 -17.41 -0.22 -25.13
CA THR A 28 -18.45 0.82 -25.04
C THR A 28 -17.88 2.19 -24.65
N LEU A 29 -16.63 2.24 -24.18
CA LEU A 29 -15.98 3.46 -23.74
C LEU A 29 -15.54 4.31 -24.94
N LYS A 30 -15.87 5.61 -24.92
CA LYS A 30 -15.39 6.58 -25.92
C LYS A 30 -13.86 6.73 -25.91
N GLN A 31 -13.23 6.56 -24.75
CA GLN A 31 -11.79 6.58 -24.56
C GLN A 31 -11.36 5.25 -23.96
N GLN A 32 -10.68 4.43 -24.76
CA GLN A 32 -10.25 3.07 -24.38
C GLN A 32 -8.81 3.03 -23.82
N GLN A 33 -8.08 4.15 -23.90
CA GLN A 33 -6.78 4.31 -23.26
C GLN A 33 -6.92 4.87 -21.83
N GLY A 34 -5.91 4.61 -21.00
CA GLY A 34 -5.90 5.08 -19.61
C GLY A 34 -7.03 4.46 -18.79
N VAL A 35 -7.38 3.21 -19.07
CA VAL A 35 -8.28 2.41 -18.26
C VAL A 35 -7.48 1.75 -17.14
N PHE A 36 -7.99 1.85 -15.91
CA PHE A 36 -7.46 1.18 -14.73
C PHE A 36 -8.50 0.22 -14.19
N SER A 37 -8.10 -1.02 -13.89
CA SER A 37 -8.92 -2.02 -13.21
C SER A 37 -8.03 -2.84 -12.29
N ALA A 38 -7.91 -2.36 -11.06
CA ALA A 38 -7.28 -2.98 -9.90
C ALA A 38 -7.70 -2.17 -8.65
N ASP A 39 -7.14 -2.46 -7.48
CA ASP A 39 -7.40 -1.68 -6.26
C ASP A 39 -8.90 -1.50 -5.92
N ALA A 40 -9.68 -2.56 -6.18
CA ALA A 40 -11.14 -2.58 -6.08
C ALA A 40 -11.86 -1.41 -6.80
N MET A 41 -11.26 -0.84 -7.85
CA MET A 41 -11.88 0.22 -8.66
C MET A 41 -11.71 0.00 -10.16
N ILE A 42 -12.64 0.56 -10.93
CA ILE A 42 -12.53 0.70 -12.38
C ILE A 42 -12.57 2.19 -12.72
N ALA A 43 -11.58 2.68 -13.43
CA ALA A 43 -11.51 4.06 -13.94
C ALA A 43 -11.14 4.07 -15.42
N TRP A 44 -11.57 5.08 -16.18
CA TRP A 44 -11.22 5.23 -17.60
C TRP A 44 -10.96 6.70 -17.94
N GLY A 45 -10.19 6.93 -19.01
CA GLY A 45 -9.76 8.28 -19.39
C GLY A 45 -8.93 8.97 -18.30
N ARG A 46 -8.06 8.20 -17.62
CA ARG A 46 -7.16 8.71 -16.58
C ARG A 46 -5.72 8.68 -17.04
N ASN A 47 -4.93 9.61 -16.49
CA ASN A 47 -3.48 9.60 -16.60
C ASN A 47 -2.90 8.63 -15.57
N LEU A 48 -2.35 7.52 -16.05
CA LEU A 48 -1.74 6.48 -15.23
C LEU A 48 -0.22 6.68 -15.10
N GLY A 49 0.26 7.93 -15.14
CA GLY A 49 1.69 8.24 -15.15
C GLY A 49 2.45 7.81 -13.90
N PHE A 50 1.76 7.45 -12.82
CA PHE A 50 2.39 6.81 -11.66
C PHE A 50 2.95 5.42 -12.00
N LEU A 51 2.49 4.77 -13.07
CA LEU A 51 3.06 3.51 -13.57
C LEU A 51 4.36 3.74 -14.36
N ASP A 52 4.66 4.98 -14.74
CA ASP A 52 5.92 5.36 -15.39
C ASP A 52 6.95 5.91 -14.36
N ASP A 53 6.58 5.96 -13.08
CA ASP A 53 7.41 6.44 -11.98
C ASP A 53 8.39 5.34 -11.54
N ALA A 54 9.58 5.34 -12.15
CA ALA A 54 10.56 4.28 -11.95
C ALA A 54 10.94 4.03 -10.46
N PRO A 55 11.20 5.05 -9.61
CA PRO A 55 11.42 4.83 -8.18
C PRO A 55 10.25 4.14 -7.48
N PHE A 56 9.01 4.57 -7.74
CA PHE A 56 7.83 3.95 -7.15
C PHE A 56 7.63 2.52 -7.63
N VAL A 57 7.67 2.29 -8.94
CA VAL A 57 7.44 0.97 -9.53
C VAL A 57 8.50 -0.02 -9.05
N ALA A 58 9.78 0.38 -9.01
CA ALA A 58 10.85 -0.47 -8.50
C ALA A 58 10.65 -0.84 -7.02
N ALA A 59 10.26 0.13 -6.19
CA ALA A 59 9.97 -0.12 -4.78
C ALA A 59 8.74 -1.04 -4.60
N TRP A 60 7.68 -0.81 -5.37
CA TRP A 60 6.48 -1.65 -5.37
C TRP A 60 6.78 -3.08 -5.81
N GLU A 61 7.51 -3.28 -6.91
CA GLU A 61 7.90 -4.61 -7.40
C GLU A 61 8.76 -5.38 -6.39
N LYS A 62 9.62 -4.68 -5.67
CA LYS A 62 10.54 -5.24 -4.67
C LYS A 62 9.86 -5.66 -3.37
N HIS A 63 8.82 -4.93 -2.94
CA HIS A 63 8.27 -5.07 -1.58
C HIS A 63 6.82 -5.54 -1.51
N ALA A 64 6.05 -5.40 -2.59
CA ALA A 64 4.69 -5.92 -2.66
C ALA A 64 4.72 -7.38 -3.12
N ASP A 65 4.61 -8.30 -2.16
CA ASP A 65 4.77 -9.73 -2.41
C ASP A 65 3.42 -10.41 -2.62
N THR A 66 2.46 -10.11 -1.74
CA THR A 66 1.13 -10.74 -1.77
C THR A 66 0.24 -10.14 -2.85
N VAL A 67 -0.79 -10.91 -3.24
CA VAL A 67 -1.86 -10.44 -4.15
C VAL A 67 -2.53 -9.16 -3.61
N HIS A 68 -2.71 -9.05 -2.30
CA HIS A 68 -3.31 -7.88 -1.66
C HIS A 68 -2.40 -6.66 -1.73
N GLU A 69 -1.11 -6.80 -1.39
CA GLU A 69 -0.15 -5.69 -1.45
C GLU A 69 0.06 -5.20 -2.89
N ARG A 70 0.15 -6.12 -3.85
CA ARG A 70 0.23 -5.77 -5.27
C ARG A 70 -1.05 -5.11 -5.75
N GLY A 71 -2.16 -5.58 -5.22
CA GLY A 71 -3.48 -5.14 -5.60
C GLY A 71 -3.76 -3.67 -5.29
N ILE A 72 -3.13 -3.11 -4.25
CA ILE A 72 -3.41 -1.76 -3.74
C ILE A 72 -2.55 -0.66 -4.37
N ILE A 73 -2.03 -0.91 -5.58
CA ILE A 73 -1.03 -0.06 -6.26
C ILE A 73 -1.47 1.40 -6.40
N TRP A 74 -2.76 1.67 -6.61
CA TRP A 74 -3.23 3.05 -6.78
C TRP A 74 -3.16 3.81 -5.45
N ARG A 75 -3.65 3.22 -4.36
CA ARG A 75 -3.55 3.82 -3.02
C ARG A 75 -2.09 3.98 -2.59
N THR A 76 -1.21 3.02 -2.89
CA THR A 76 0.22 3.15 -2.61
C THR A 76 0.86 4.29 -3.41
N ALA A 77 0.49 4.47 -4.68
CA ALA A 77 0.94 5.60 -5.50
C ALA A 77 0.49 6.95 -4.92
N VAL A 78 -0.74 7.03 -4.37
CA VAL A 78 -1.24 8.23 -3.66
C VAL A 78 -0.39 8.52 -2.42
N LEU A 79 0.00 7.50 -1.65
CA LEU A 79 0.84 7.68 -0.47
C LEU A 79 2.26 8.14 -0.83
N VAL A 80 2.86 7.60 -1.89
CA VAL A 80 4.15 8.08 -2.41
C VAL A 80 4.06 9.53 -2.89
N TRP A 81 2.99 9.90 -3.60
CA TRP A 81 2.74 11.29 -3.97
C TRP A 81 2.62 12.19 -2.72
N ALA A 82 1.87 11.77 -1.72
CA ALA A 82 1.68 12.52 -0.48
C ALA A 82 2.99 12.69 0.28
N ALA A 83 3.80 11.64 0.38
CA ALA A 83 5.12 11.69 1.01
C ALA A 83 6.05 12.69 0.30
N ARG A 84 6.04 12.74 -1.04
CA ARG A 84 6.79 13.76 -1.81
C ARG A 84 6.32 15.19 -1.55
N GLN A 85 5.05 15.38 -1.20
CA GLN A 85 4.59 16.70 -0.75
C GLN A 85 5.04 16.98 0.69
N ALA A 86 4.98 15.97 1.57
CA ALA A 86 5.31 16.07 2.99
C ALA A 86 6.79 16.44 3.22
N ILE A 87 7.73 15.87 2.45
CA ILE A 87 9.17 16.17 2.60
C ILE A 87 9.54 17.65 2.35
N ARG A 88 8.61 18.45 1.80
CA ARG A 88 8.76 19.90 1.61
C ARG A 88 8.40 20.70 2.86
N ARG A 89 8.05 20.04 3.96
CA ARG A 89 7.65 20.62 5.25
C ARG A 89 8.44 19.94 6.36
N ASP A 90 8.53 20.59 7.51
CA ASP A 90 9.11 19.98 8.70
C ASP A 90 8.17 18.92 9.28
N GLY A 91 8.75 17.91 9.95
CA GLY A 91 8.01 16.81 10.58
C GLY A 91 8.41 15.43 10.08
N ASP A 92 7.86 14.42 10.75
CA ASP A 92 8.17 13.00 10.56
C ASP A 92 7.00 12.25 9.92
N PHE A 93 7.21 10.96 9.63
CA PHE A 93 6.17 10.07 9.10
C PHE A 93 5.55 9.22 10.20
N VAL A 94 4.24 9.00 10.11
CA VAL A 94 3.53 8.06 11.00
C VAL A 94 2.58 7.20 10.18
N GLU A 95 2.59 5.89 10.44
CA GLU A 95 1.62 4.92 9.92
C GLU A 95 0.92 4.22 11.09
N CYS A 96 -0.38 4.45 11.21
CA CYS A 96 -1.24 3.83 12.21
C CYS A 96 -1.97 2.64 11.59
N GLY A 97 -1.70 1.44 12.07
CA GLY A 97 -2.14 0.20 11.43
C GLY A 97 -1.20 -0.23 10.31
N CYS A 98 0.10 -0.32 10.60
CA CYS A 98 1.12 -0.61 9.57
C CYS A 98 1.12 -2.06 9.06
N TYR A 99 0.44 -2.98 9.74
CA TYR A 99 0.36 -4.40 9.40
C TYR A 99 1.74 -5.01 9.08
N ALA A 100 2.00 -5.43 7.84
CA ALA A 100 3.27 -6.01 7.38
C ALA A 100 4.38 -4.96 7.08
N GLY A 101 4.09 -3.67 7.23
CA GLY A 101 5.01 -2.55 6.99
C GLY A 101 5.31 -2.27 5.53
N THR A 102 4.66 -2.97 4.59
CA THR A 102 4.98 -2.92 3.16
C THR A 102 4.80 -1.53 2.56
N THR A 103 3.74 -0.82 2.93
CA THR A 103 3.45 0.51 2.41
C THR A 103 4.51 1.52 2.81
N MET A 104 4.85 1.63 4.12
CA MET A 104 5.94 2.51 4.55
C MET A 104 7.27 2.13 3.91
N ARG A 105 7.60 0.83 3.79
CA ARG A 105 8.83 0.40 3.12
C ARG A 105 8.90 0.87 1.66
N ILE A 106 7.78 0.81 0.93
CA ILE A 106 7.70 1.34 -0.44
C ILE A 106 7.91 2.86 -0.44
N VAL A 107 7.28 3.59 0.49
CA VAL A 107 7.46 5.04 0.62
C VAL A 107 8.93 5.41 0.86
N LEU A 108 9.58 4.74 1.80
CA LEU A 108 10.98 5.00 2.16
C LEU A 108 11.96 4.67 1.02
N ASP A 109 11.68 3.65 0.19
CA ASP A 109 12.51 3.32 -0.99
C ASP A 109 12.21 4.25 -2.19
N ALA A 110 10.97 4.74 -2.34
CA ALA A 110 10.54 5.55 -3.49
C ALA A 110 10.74 7.06 -3.30
N VAL A 111 10.92 7.53 -2.06
CA VAL A 111 10.98 8.95 -1.70
C VAL A 111 12.25 9.23 -0.88
N PRO A 112 13.05 10.26 -1.24
CA PRO A 112 14.24 10.63 -0.48
C PRO A 112 13.86 11.34 0.82
N VAL A 113 13.41 10.59 1.82
CA VAL A 113 12.93 11.12 3.11
C VAL A 113 14.05 11.67 4.01
N GLY A 114 15.31 11.40 3.68
CA GLY A 114 16.48 11.86 4.45
C GLY A 114 16.56 11.16 5.81
N THR A 115 16.78 11.93 6.87
CA THR A 115 16.93 11.43 8.24
C THR A 115 15.65 11.58 9.08
N ARG A 116 14.50 11.82 8.45
CA ARG A 116 13.21 11.97 9.15
C ARG A 116 12.83 10.66 9.81
N GLU A 117 12.24 10.72 10.99
CA GLU A 117 11.77 9.52 11.67
C GLU A 117 10.53 8.97 10.95
N ALA A 118 10.34 7.65 10.99
CA ALA A 118 9.13 6.98 10.56
C ALA A 118 8.62 6.06 11.67
N TRP A 119 7.43 6.38 12.17
CA TRP A 119 6.79 5.70 13.29
C TRP A 119 5.69 4.77 12.80
N LEU A 120 5.85 3.48 13.00
CA LEU A 120 4.92 2.45 12.57
C LEU A 120 4.26 1.83 13.81
N TYR A 121 2.95 2.00 13.92
CA TYR A 121 2.17 1.49 15.04
C TYR A 121 1.19 0.42 14.58
N ASP A 122 1.12 -0.70 15.30
CA ASP A 122 0.09 -1.72 15.09
C ASP A 122 -0.07 -2.60 16.33
N LEU A 123 -1.18 -3.35 16.39
CA LEU A 123 -1.35 -4.44 17.35
C LEU A 123 -0.61 -5.70 16.91
N PHE A 124 -0.44 -5.90 15.60
CA PHE A 124 0.16 -7.07 14.90
C PHE A 124 -0.55 -8.42 15.15
N GLU A 125 -1.42 -8.46 16.15
CA GLU A 125 -2.27 -9.56 16.52
C GLU A 125 -3.72 -9.10 16.44
N HIS A 126 -4.60 -10.04 16.12
CA HIS A 126 -6.03 -9.81 16.04
C HIS A 126 -6.71 -10.55 17.19
N ASP A 127 -7.54 -9.84 17.94
CA ASP A 127 -8.36 -10.43 19.00
C ASP A 127 -9.86 -10.39 18.65
N GLN A 128 -10.68 -11.11 19.41
CA GLN A 128 -12.13 -11.18 19.20
C GLN A 128 -12.87 -9.85 19.43
N VAL A 129 -12.19 -8.84 19.97
CA VAL A 129 -12.74 -7.52 20.27
C VAL A 129 -12.42 -6.52 19.15
N THR A 130 -11.50 -6.85 18.24
CA THR A 130 -11.20 -6.05 17.05
C THR A 130 -12.36 -6.06 16.05
N GLU A 131 -12.87 -4.89 15.66
CA GLU A 131 -14.07 -4.74 14.80
C GLU A 131 -13.87 -5.20 13.35
N HIS A 132 -12.62 -5.26 12.87
CA HIS A 132 -12.30 -5.67 11.49
C HIS A 132 -12.00 -7.17 11.41
N ALA A 133 -12.10 -7.76 10.23
CA ALA A 133 -11.70 -9.16 10.04
C ALA A 133 -10.17 -9.34 10.21
N PRO A 134 -9.70 -10.47 10.76
CA PRO A 134 -8.26 -10.76 10.81
C PRO A 134 -7.70 -10.85 9.39
N LEU A 135 -6.60 -10.13 9.13
CA LEU A 135 -5.82 -10.34 7.92
C LEU A 135 -4.91 -11.57 8.08
N PRO A 136 -4.57 -12.30 6.99
CA PRO A 136 -3.93 -13.61 7.06
C PRO A 136 -2.64 -13.69 7.86
N GLU A 137 -1.87 -12.59 7.95
CA GLU A 137 -0.56 -12.60 8.60
C GLU A 137 -0.61 -12.10 10.06
N HIS A 138 -1.79 -11.75 10.58
CA HIS A 138 -1.92 -11.45 12.00
C HIS A 138 -1.51 -12.66 12.82
N GLY A 139 -0.71 -12.40 13.85
CA GLY A 139 -0.22 -13.44 14.74
C GLY A 139 1.04 -13.01 15.47
N PRO A 140 1.51 -13.83 16.42
CA PRO A 140 2.58 -13.44 17.34
C PRO A 140 3.89 -13.09 16.62
N GLN A 141 4.09 -13.59 15.38
CA GLN A 141 5.36 -13.46 14.66
C GLN A 141 5.37 -12.25 13.73
N LEU A 142 4.23 -11.60 13.51
CA LEU A 142 4.12 -10.49 12.58
C LEU A 142 4.99 -9.31 13.03
N PHE A 143 4.95 -8.96 14.31
CA PHE A 143 5.75 -7.87 14.87
C PHE A 143 7.25 -8.06 14.61
N ALA A 144 7.81 -9.21 14.98
CA ALA A 144 9.24 -9.49 14.79
C ALA A 144 9.65 -9.47 13.31
N ARG A 145 8.75 -9.89 12.40
CA ARG A 145 9.00 -9.83 10.96
C ARG A 145 9.01 -8.39 10.43
N VAL A 146 8.16 -7.52 10.97
CA VAL A 146 8.13 -6.10 10.61
C VAL A 146 9.37 -5.40 11.16
N GLU A 147 9.78 -5.69 12.40
CA GLU A 147 11.06 -5.21 12.93
C GLU A 147 12.24 -5.63 12.03
N ALA A 148 12.28 -6.90 11.61
CA ALA A 148 13.33 -7.39 10.71
C ALA A 148 13.32 -6.69 9.35
N ARG A 149 12.16 -6.30 8.81
CA ARG A 149 12.04 -5.54 7.55
C ARG A 149 12.74 -4.18 7.63
N PHE A 150 12.75 -3.55 8.81
CA PHE A 150 13.29 -2.20 9.04
C PHE A 150 14.58 -2.18 9.87
N ALA A 151 15.18 -3.33 10.16
CA ALA A 151 16.36 -3.42 11.01
C ALA A 151 17.59 -2.64 10.49
N GLY A 152 17.62 -2.32 9.18
CA GLY A 152 18.67 -1.51 8.56
C GLY A 152 18.42 0.00 8.60
N ASP A 153 17.23 0.45 9.02
CA ASP A 153 16.81 1.84 8.98
C ASP A 153 16.83 2.44 10.40
N ALA A 154 17.90 3.19 10.73
CA ALA A 154 18.10 3.72 12.09
C ALA A 154 17.01 4.71 12.56
N ASN A 155 16.32 5.33 11.60
CA ASN A 155 15.25 6.32 11.75
C ASN A 155 13.84 5.70 11.62
N VAL A 156 13.71 4.37 11.70
CA VAL A 156 12.41 3.69 11.70
C VAL A 156 12.15 3.07 13.06
N ARG A 157 10.94 3.27 13.57
CA ARG A 157 10.49 2.79 14.87
C ARG A 157 9.21 2.00 14.67
N VAL A 158 9.25 0.70 14.99
CA VAL A 158 8.08 -0.19 14.96
C VAL A 158 7.60 -0.38 16.39
N ILE A 159 6.36 -0.01 16.68
CA ILE A 159 5.78 0.01 18.02
C ILE A 159 4.55 -0.89 18.03
N LYS A 160 4.61 -1.93 18.88
CA LYS A 160 3.49 -2.83 19.15
C LYS A 160 2.63 -2.27 20.27
N GLY A 161 1.43 -1.81 19.95
CA GLY A 161 0.50 -1.29 20.94
C GLY A 161 -0.78 -0.71 20.36
N ARG A 162 -1.77 -0.51 21.23
CA ARG A 162 -3.03 0.13 20.88
C ARG A 162 -2.84 1.63 20.78
N ILE A 163 -3.37 2.23 19.73
CA ILE A 163 -3.45 3.68 19.56
C ILE A 163 -4.75 4.19 20.23
N PRO A 164 -4.70 5.32 20.96
CA PRO A 164 -3.57 6.24 21.11
C PRO A 164 -2.58 5.93 22.23
N GLU A 165 -2.83 4.91 23.06
CA GLU A 165 -2.04 4.63 24.27
C GLU A 165 -0.54 4.39 23.98
N SER A 166 -0.21 3.84 22.82
CA SER A 166 1.15 3.52 22.41
C SER A 166 1.99 4.73 21.97
N PHE A 167 1.41 5.91 21.77
CA PHE A 167 2.17 7.08 21.29
C PHE A 167 3.29 7.51 22.23
N GLY A 168 3.15 7.30 23.55
CA GLY A 168 4.19 7.62 24.53
C GLY A 168 5.40 6.68 24.53
N GLN A 169 5.42 5.66 23.66
CA GLN A 169 6.53 4.71 23.54
C GLN A 169 7.57 5.14 22.49
N GLY A 170 7.27 6.21 21.73
CA GLY A 170 8.17 6.82 20.76
C GLY A 170 8.82 8.10 21.27
#